data_AF-A0A9D6VKG9-F1
#
_entry.id   AF-A0A9D6VKG9-F1
#
_cell.length_a   1.000
_cell.length_b   1.000
_cell.length_c   1.000
_cell.angle_alpha   90.00
_cell.angle_beta   90.00
_cell.angle_gamma   90.00
#
_symmetry.space_group_name_H-M   'P 1'
#
loop_
_entity.id
_entity.type
_entity.pdbx_description
1 polymer ?
#
loop_
_entity_poly.entity_id
_entity_poly.type
_entity_poly.pdbx_seq_one_letter_code
_entity_poly.pdbx_strand_id
1 'polypeptide(L)'
;MADNKNPALEMFRKKFDTYRKVMDAEGEQKAWDTLFAGYPERQKKNMGPMIEGVSLAKGFSTGIEKYKQIGMEMEVIDISNAGMDAVLEIQKVCPVLGMSKEYGFEKPCHIICDMDIEATKAAFPGMHGARLSAKAEGSAVCIFKYERKAK
;
A
#
# COMPACT_ATOMS: atom_id res chain seq x y z
N MET A 1 -14.33 25.00 -11.09
CA MET A 1 -13.09 24.58 -10.40
C MET A 1 -12.52 23.44 -11.23
N ALA A 2 -11.30 23.56 -11.75
CA ALA A 2 -10.75 22.55 -12.65
C ALA A 2 -10.68 21.21 -11.94
N ASP A 3 -11.43 20.24 -12.47
CA ASP A 3 -11.55 18.87 -12.02
C ASP A 3 -10.19 18.19 -12.24
N ASN A 4 -9.26 18.41 -11.31
CA ASN A 4 -7.91 17.87 -11.36
C ASN A 4 -7.98 16.39 -10.99
N LYS A 5 -8.51 15.57 -11.92
CA LYS A 5 -8.66 14.12 -11.76
C LYS A 5 -7.27 13.51 -11.63
N ASN A 6 -6.80 13.36 -10.40
CA ASN A 6 -5.56 12.67 -10.11
C ASN A 6 -5.75 11.18 -10.47
N PRO A 7 -5.06 10.66 -11.50
CA PRO A 7 -5.29 9.29 -11.98
C PRO A 7 -5.08 8.22 -10.90
N ALA A 8 -4.21 8.47 -9.92
CA ALA A 8 -4.00 7.56 -8.81
C ALA A 8 -5.19 7.52 -7.85
N LEU A 9 -5.87 8.64 -7.62
CA LEU A 9 -7.08 8.68 -6.80
C LEU A 9 -8.25 7.97 -7.49
N GLU A 10 -8.37 8.08 -8.81
CA GLU A 10 -9.35 7.34 -9.60
C GLU A 10 -9.14 5.82 -9.52
N MET A 11 -7.88 5.37 -9.46
CA MET A 11 -7.59 3.95 -9.23
C MET A 11 -8.12 3.46 -7.87
N PHE A 12 -7.98 4.25 -6.80
CA PHE A 12 -8.54 3.89 -5.49
C PHE A 12 -10.06 3.86 -5.50
N ARG A 13 -10.72 4.85 -6.12
CA ARG A 13 -12.18 4.86 -6.32
C ARG A 13 -12.65 3.60 -7.03
N LYS A 14 -11.99 3.22 -8.12
CA LYS A 14 -12.32 2.02 -8.89
C LYS A 14 -12.15 0.75 -8.06
N LYS A 15 -11.10 0.66 -7.23
CA LYS A 15 -10.91 -0.47 -6.31
C LYS A 15 -12.07 -0.57 -5.31
N PHE A 16 -12.44 0.54 -4.66
CA PHE A 16 -13.56 0.52 -3.71
C PHE A 16 -14.90 0.18 -4.37
N ASP A 17 -15.18 0.76 -5.53
CA ASP A 17 -16.38 0.47 -6.30
C ASP A 17 -16.47 -1.01 -6.68
N THR A 18 -15.36 -1.57 -7.19
CA THR A 18 -15.30 -2.98 -7.58
C THR A 18 -15.42 -3.90 -6.38
N TYR A 19 -14.71 -3.60 -5.29
CA TYR A 19 -14.78 -4.38 -4.05
C TYR A 19 -16.20 -4.38 -3.49
N ARG A 20 -16.85 -3.21 -3.39
CA ARG A 20 -18.22 -3.09 -2.90
C ARG A 20 -19.18 -3.92 -3.75
N LYS A 21 -19.13 -3.79 -5.08
CA LYS A 21 -19.99 -4.52 -6.01
C LYS A 21 -19.87 -6.03 -5.87
N VAL A 22 -18.64 -6.55 -5.81
CA VAL A 22 -18.43 -8.00 -5.68
C VAL A 22 -18.79 -8.47 -4.27
N MET A 23 -18.50 -7.67 -3.24
CA MET A 23 -18.83 -8.01 -1.86
C MET A 23 -20.34 -8.14 -1.65
N ASP A 24 -21.12 -7.21 -2.18
CA ASP A 24 -22.59 -7.24 -2.06
C ASP A 24 -23.21 -8.41 -2.85
N ALA A 25 -22.55 -8.89 -3.91
CA ALA A 25 -23.04 -9.98 -4.76
C ALA A 25 -22.59 -11.38 -4.32
N GLU A 26 -21.32 -11.51 -3.91
CA GLU A 26 -20.63 -12.80 -3.74
C GLU A 26 -19.87 -12.92 -2.40
N GLY A 27 -19.88 -11.87 -1.57
CA GLY A 27 -19.24 -11.85 -0.26
C GLY A 27 -17.80 -11.31 -0.27
N GLU A 28 -17.31 -11.04 0.95
CA GLU A 28 -16.05 -10.35 1.20
C GLU A 28 -14.82 -11.08 0.65
N GLN A 29 -14.73 -12.39 0.87
CA GLN A 29 -13.60 -13.19 0.39
C GLN A 29 -13.51 -13.16 -1.14
N LYS A 30 -14.65 -13.22 -1.83
CA LYS A 30 -14.67 -13.16 -3.29
C LYS A 30 -14.21 -11.79 -3.79
N ALA A 31 -14.67 -10.72 -3.15
CA ALA A 31 -14.23 -9.36 -3.48
C ALA A 31 -12.72 -9.18 -3.30
N TRP A 32 -12.17 -9.75 -2.22
CA TRP A 32 -10.73 -9.79 -1.98
C TRP A 32 -10.01 -10.54 -3.10
N ASP A 33 -10.39 -11.79 -3.37
CA ASP A 33 -9.74 -12.63 -4.37
C ASP A 33 -9.79 -12.00 -5.77
N THR A 34 -10.92 -11.37 -6.12
CA THR A 34 -11.09 -10.66 -7.39
C THR A 34 -10.10 -9.50 -7.54
N LEU A 35 -9.91 -8.68 -6.50
CA LEU A 35 -8.94 -7.59 -6.55
C LEU A 35 -7.49 -8.10 -6.46
N PHE A 36 -7.26 -9.16 -5.70
CA PHE A 36 -5.94 -9.74 -5.49
C PHE A 36 -5.42 -10.48 -6.73
N ALA A 37 -6.31 -10.99 -7.58
CA ALA A 37 -5.95 -11.67 -8.82
C ALA A 37 -5.05 -10.79 -9.72
N GLY A 38 -3.87 -11.34 -10.07
CA GLY A 38 -2.87 -10.64 -10.88
C GLY A 38 -2.18 -9.47 -10.15
N TYR A 39 -2.48 -9.24 -8.87
CA TYR A 39 -1.93 -8.12 -8.14
C TYR A 39 -0.47 -8.34 -7.72
N PRO A 40 -0.06 -9.51 -7.20
CA PRO A 40 1.36 -9.80 -6.93
C PRO A 40 2.27 -9.57 -8.14
N GLU A 41 1.84 -9.92 -9.35
CA GLU A 41 2.63 -9.75 -10.58
C GLU A 41 2.79 -8.26 -10.93
N ARG A 42 1.71 -7.47 -10.77
CA ARG A 42 1.77 -6.00 -10.93
C ARG A 42 2.68 -5.38 -9.87
N GLN A 43 2.58 -5.85 -8.62
CA GLN A 43 3.41 -5.39 -7.52
C GLN A 43 4.89 -5.67 -7.81
N LYS A 44 5.22 -6.89 -8.25
CA LYS A 44 6.57 -7.26 -8.66
C LYS A 44 7.10 -6.37 -9.77
N LYS A 45 6.30 -6.16 -10.83
CA LYS A 45 6.68 -5.32 -11.98
C LYS A 45 6.95 -3.87 -11.60
N ASN A 46 6.15 -3.30 -10.71
CA ASN A 46 6.24 -1.88 -10.34
C ASN A 46 7.30 -1.63 -9.27
N MET A 47 7.37 -2.51 -8.26
CA MET A 47 8.23 -2.34 -7.09
C MET A 47 9.61 -2.95 -7.28
N GLY A 48 9.71 -4.07 -8.00
CA GLY A 48 10.95 -4.84 -8.19
C GLY A 48 12.13 -3.99 -8.65
N PRO A 49 12.01 -3.20 -9.73
CA PRO A 49 13.10 -2.34 -10.21
C PRO A 49 13.60 -1.31 -9.19
N MET A 50 12.80 -0.98 -8.16
CA MET A 50 13.18 -0.02 -7.14
C MET A 50 13.89 -0.67 -5.95
N ILE A 51 13.60 -1.94 -5.64
CA ILE A 51 14.06 -2.61 -4.42
C ILE A 51 15.05 -3.76 -4.67
N GLU A 52 15.19 -4.22 -5.91
CA GLU A 52 16.12 -5.28 -6.28
C GLU A 52 17.54 -4.71 -6.44
N GLY A 53 18.49 -5.26 -5.68
CA GLY A 53 19.91 -4.87 -5.77
C GLY A 53 20.30 -3.61 -4.98
N VAL A 54 19.36 -3.02 -4.23
CA VAL A 54 19.59 -1.90 -3.30
C VAL A 54 18.92 -2.19 -1.95
N SER A 55 19.25 -1.44 -0.90
CA SER A 55 18.53 -1.54 0.37
C SER A 55 17.06 -1.12 0.22
N LEU A 56 16.18 -1.67 1.06
CA LEU A 56 14.77 -1.29 1.07
C LEU A 56 14.60 0.21 1.34
N ALA A 57 15.35 0.75 2.30
CA ALA A 57 15.31 2.18 2.60
C ALA A 57 15.60 3.04 1.36
N LYS A 58 16.63 2.68 0.57
CA LYS A 58 16.94 3.40 -0.67
C LYS A 58 15.83 3.24 -1.70
N GLY A 59 15.34 2.01 -1.90
CA GLY A 59 14.30 1.72 -2.88
C GLY A 59 12.99 2.44 -2.59
N PHE A 60 12.50 2.37 -1.35
CA PHE A 60 11.27 3.05 -0.91
C PHE A 60 11.41 4.57 -1.00
N SER A 61 12.58 5.12 -0.68
CA SER A 61 12.84 6.56 -0.79
C SER A 61 12.64 7.11 -2.20
N THR A 62 12.86 6.29 -3.25
CA THR A 62 12.63 6.72 -4.64
C THR A 62 11.15 6.96 -4.97
N GLY A 63 10.23 6.40 -4.18
CA GLY A 63 8.79 6.56 -4.36
C GLY A 63 8.23 7.86 -3.80
N ILE A 64 8.93 8.51 -2.84
CA ILE A 64 8.40 9.63 -2.04
C ILE A 64 7.82 10.74 -2.91
N GLU A 65 8.58 11.23 -3.90
CA GLU A 65 8.13 12.34 -4.76
C GLU A 65 6.93 11.95 -5.64
N LYS A 66 6.84 10.70 -6.09
CA LYS A 66 5.67 10.22 -6.85
C LYS A 66 4.43 10.18 -5.98
N TYR A 67 4.57 9.71 -4.74
CA TYR A 67 3.46 9.67 -3.78
C TYR A 67 3.03 11.08 -3.35
N LYS A 68 3.96 12.03 -3.25
CA LYS A 68 3.67 13.44 -3.01
C LYS A 68 2.78 14.07 -4.07
N GLN A 69 3.01 13.73 -5.35
CA GLN A 69 2.16 14.20 -6.47
C GLN A 69 0.70 13.71 -6.37
N ILE A 70 0.45 12.66 -5.59
CA ILE A 70 -0.91 12.12 -5.38
C ILE A 70 -1.51 12.50 -4.03
N GLY A 71 -0.89 13.46 -3.33
CA GLY A 71 -1.37 13.98 -2.05
C GLY A 71 -1.05 13.10 -0.86
N MET A 72 -0.06 12.20 -0.98
CA MET A 72 0.49 11.46 0.15
C MET A 72 1.75 12.16 0.65
N GLU A 73 1.87 12.30 1.97
CA GLU A 73 3.12 12.74 2.60
C GLU A 73 3.68 11.58 3.40
N MET A 74 4.92 11.21 3.10
CA MET A 74 5.56 10.04 3.67
C MET A 74 7.03 10.27 4.01
N GLU A 75 7.52 9.52 4.97
CA GLU A 75 8.93 9.42 5.34
C GLU A 75 9.36 7.95 5.32
N VAL A 76 10.64 7.74 5.04
CA VAL A 76 11.25 6.42 4.99
C VAL A 76 12.41 6.40 5.97
N ILE A 77 12.38 5.46 6.90
CA ILE A 77 13.42 5.28 7.92
C ILE A 77 14.09 3.92 7.72
N ASP A 78 15.40 3.95 7.55
CA ASP A 78 16.20 2.73 7.55
C ASP A 78 16.29 2.17 8.98
N ILE A 79 15.86 0.93 9.15
CA ILE A 79 15.96 0.21 10.42
C ILE A 79 16.79 -1.07 10.27
N SER A 80 17.57 -1.18 9.19
CA SER A 80 18.42 -2.33 8.90
C SER A 80 19.44 -2.56 10.01
N ASN A 81 19.45 -3.78 10.55
CA ASN A 81 20.38 -4.21 11.58
C ASN A 81 20.44 -5.76 11.62
N ALA A 82 21.43 -6.32 12.31
CA ALA A 82 21.52 -7.77 12.58
C ALA A 82 21.35 -8.69 11.35
N GLY A 83 21.89 -8.27 10.19
CA GLY A 83 21.79 -9.04 8.94
C GLY A 83 20.41 -8.98 8.25
N MET A 84 19.58 -8.01 8.61
CA MET A 84 18.28 -7.73 7.99
C MET A 84 18.35 -6.40 7.24
N ASP A 85 17.84 -6.40 6.00
CA ASP A 85 17.53 -5.19 5.22
C ASP A 85 16.08 -4.84 5.53
N ALA A 86 15.85 -3.74 6.25
CA ALA A 86 14.57 -3.42 6.85
C ALA A 86 14.27 -1.91 6.81
N VAL A 87 13.01 -1.57 6.61
CA VAL A 87 12.54 -0.20 6.43
C VAL A 87 11.22 0.04 7.14
N LEU A 88 11.06 1.24 7.68
CA LEU A 88 9.76 1.81 8.05
C LEU A 88 9.33 2.83 7.02
N GLU A 89 8.13 2.68 6.51
CA GLU A 89 7.41 3.70 5.75
C GLU A 89 6.40 4.36 6.69
N ILE A 90 6.54 5.67 6.91
CA ILE A 90 5.66 6.46 7.77
C ILE A 90 4.85 7.39 6.90
N GLN A 91 3.55 7.14 6.78
CA GLN A 91 2.63 7.96 6.00
C GLN A 91 1.87 8.93 6.92
N LYS A 92 2.15 10.22 6.77
CA LYS A 92 1.54 11.31 7.54
C LYS A 92 0.18 11.72 6.97
N VAL A 93 0.07 11.78 5.64
CA VAL A 93 -1.15 12.16 4.93
C VAL A 93 -1.63 11.01 4.05
N CYS A 94 -2.89 10.63 4.22
CA CYS A 94 -3.56 9.59 3.43
C CYS A 94 -4.78 10.18 2.72
N PRO A 95 -4.73 10.34 1.38
CA PRO A 95 -5.85 10.89 0.62
C PRO A 95 -7.03 9.91 0.50
N VAL A 96 -6.80 8.64 0.83
CA VAL A 96 -7.77 7.55 0.68
C VAL A 96 -8.67 7.41 1.93
N LEU A 97 -8.24 7.94 3.07
CA LEU A 97 -8.95 7.77 4.34
C LEU A 97 -10.37 8.34 4.33
N GLY A 98 -10.58 9.50 3.70
CA GLY A 98 -11.91 10.11 3.56
C GLY A 98 -12.75 9.45 2.47
N MET A 99 -12.09 9.05 1.38
CA MET A 99 -12.73 8.50 0.17
C MET A 99 -13.50 7.21 0.45
N SER A 100 -13.01 6.36 1.35
CA SER A 100 -13.62 5.06 1.62
C SER A 100 -15.05 5.15 2.17
N LYS A 101 -15.39 6.27 2.82
CA LYS A 101 -16.72 6.54 3.38
C LYS A 101 -17.78 6.67 2.30
N GLU A 102 -17.42 7.20 1.13
CA GLU A 102 -18.32 7.31 -0.03
C GLU A 102 -18.79 5.93 -0.52
N TYR A 103 -18.02 4.88 -0.20
CA TYR A 103 -18.28 3.49 -0.57
C TYR A 103 -18.72 2.64 0.64
N GLY A 104 -19.06 3.28 1.77
CA GLY A 104 -19.53 2.60 2.98
C GLY A 104 -18.48 1.81 3.74
N PHE A 105 -17.18 2.09 3.53
CA PHE A 105 -16.10 1.43 4.26
C PHE A 105 -15.56 2.32 5.37
N GLU A 106 -15.65 1.84 6.61
CA GLU A 106 -15.06 2.52 7.77
C GLU A 106 -13.54 2.45 7.77
N LYS A 107 -12.96 1.35 7.26
CA LYS A 107 -11.52 1.09 7.25
C LYS A 107 -11.04 0.76 5.83
N PRO A 108 -10.43 1.71 5.10
CA PRO A 108 -9.91 1.45 3.76
C PRO A 108 -8.67 0.56 3.74
N CYS A 109 -8.00 0.42 4.89
CA CYS A 109 -6.69 -0.21 4.99
C CYS A 109 -6.72 -1.67 4.52
N HIS A 110 -7.81 -2.41 4.76
CA HIS A 110 -7.93 -3.77 4.28
C HIS A 110 -7.79 -3.84 2.75
N ILE A 111 -8.61 -3.08 2.04
CA ILE A 111 -8.71 -3.11 0.58
C ILE A 111 -7.45 -2.54 -0.11
N ILE A 112 -6.75 -1.61 0.55
CA ILE A 112 -5.59 -0.92 -0.03
C ILE A 112 -4.28 -1.44 0.56
N CYS A 113 -3.99 -1.08 1.80
CA CYS A 113 -2.67 -1.28 2.39
C CYS A 113 -2.38 -2.74 2.72
N ASP A 114 -3.35 -3.45 3.32
CA ASP A 114 -3.18 -4.85 3.67
C ASP A 114 -3.06 -5.68 2.38
N MET A 115 -3.82 -5.33 1.33
CA MET A 115 -3.69 -5.94 0.01
C MET A 115 -2.32 -5.70 -0.62
N ASP A 116 -1.77 -4.49 -0.52
CA ASP A 116 -0.42 -4.16 -1.02
C ASP A 116 0.66 -4.94 -0.27
N ILE A 117 0.51 -5.12 1.04
CA ILE A 117 1.40 -5.93 1.88
C ILE A 117 1.35 -7.40 1.46
N GLU A 118 0.16 -7.98 1.34
CA GLU A 118 0.01 -9.38 0.93
C GLU A 118 0.50 -9.61 -0.51
N ALA A 119 0.24 -8.67 -1.41
CA ALA A 119 0.75 -8.74 -2.78
C ALA A 119 2.28 -8.66 -2.81
N THR A 120 2.88 -7.85 -1.93
CA THR A 120 4.34 -7.73 -1.81
C THR A 120 4.95 -9.02 -1.26
N LYS A 121 4.35 -9.65 -0.24
CA LYS A 121 4.80 -10.96 0.28
C LYS A 121 4.76 -12.04 -0.80
N ALA A 122 3.67 -12.07 -1.59
CA ALA A 122 3.53 -13.01 -2.69
C ALA A 122 4.52 -12.74 -3.84
N ALA A 123 4.79 -11.46 -4.15
CA ALA A 123 5.68 -11.04 -5.23
C ALA A 123 7.17 -11.31 -4.96
N PHE A 124 7.60 -11.20 -3.70
CA PHE A 124 9.00 -11.25 -3.28
C PHE A 124 9.19 -12.29 -2.17
N PRO A 125 9.49 -13.55 -2.51
CA PRO A 125 9.75 -14.60 -1.52
C PRO A 125 10.83 -14.18 -0.52
N GLY A 126 10.54 -14.30 0.77
CA GLY A 126 11.43 -13.89 1.86
C GLY A 126 11.30 -12.42 2.29
N MET A 127 10.43 -11.64 1.64
CA MET A 127 9.99 -10.34 2.14
C MET A 127 8.87 -10.52 3.15
N HIS A 128 9.00 -9.87 4.30
CA HIS A 128 7.94 -9.72 5.28
C HIS A 128 7.47 -8.27 5.30
N GLY A 129 6.15 -8.08 5.21
CA GLY A 129 5.49 -6.78 5.32
C GLY A 129 4.47 -6.79 6.45
N ALA A 130 4.32 -5.68 7.17
CA ALA A 130 3.32 -5.52 8.22
C ALA A 130 2.89 -4.07 8.38
N ARG A 131 1.62 -3.85 8.71
CA ARG A 131 1.09 -2.55 9.14
C ARG A 131 1.17 -2.48 10.66
N LEU A 132 1.98 -1.56 11.17
CA LEU A 132 2.21 -1.39 12.61
C LEU A 132 1.26 -0.36 13.24
N SER A 133 0.77 0.59 12.43
CA SER A 133 -0.13 1.64 12.86
C SER A 133 -0.97 2.12 11.69
N ALA A 134 -2.20 2.58 11.94
CA ALA A 134 -3.03 3.22 10.93
C ALA A 134 -3.86 4.38 11.47
N LYS A 135 -3.97 5.42 10.64
CA LYS A 135 -4.88 6.53 10.85
C LYS A 135 -6.35 6.11 10.90
N ALA A 136 -6.73 5.07 10.16
CA ALA A 136 -8.09 4.51 10.20
C ALA A 136 -8.45 3.87 11.56
N GLU A 137 -7.45 3.64 12.42
CA GLU A 137 -7.60 3.10 13.77
C GLU A 137 -7.33 4.17 14.84
N GLY A 138 -7.37 5.45 14.48
CA GLY A 138 -7.20 6.58 15.40
C GLY A 138 -5.75 7.00 15.65
N SER A 139 -4.77 6.40 14.97
CA SER A 139 -3.37 6.82 15.09
C SER A 139 -3.07 8.13 14.34
N ALA A 140 -2.01 8.84 14.74
CA ALA A 140 -1.60 10.08 14.08
C ALA A 140 -1.04 9.85 12.67
N VAL A 141 -0.41 8.71 12.41
CA VAL A 141 0.22 8.32 11.14
C VAL A 141 -0.09 6.86 10.82
N CYS A 142 0.11 6.44 9.57
CA CYS A 142 0.22 5.01 9.24
C CYS A 142 1.70 4.62 9.24
N ILE A 143 2.03 3.44 9.74
CA ILE A 143 3.39 2.91 9.74
C ILE A 143 3.37 1.52 9.13
N PHE A 144 4.20 1.31 8.12
CA PHE A 144 4.42 0.02 7.49
C PHE A 144 5.87 -0.40 7.68
N LYS A 145 6.08 -1.67 8.01
CA LYS A 145 7.40 -2.27 8.11
C LYS A 145 7.57 -3.26 6.97
N TYR A 146 8.69 -3.18 6.28
CA TYR A 146 9.13 -4.22 5.35
C TYR A 146 10.53 -4.68 5.71
N GLU A 147 10.78 -5.98 5.66
CA GLU A 147 12.09 -6.56 5.97
C GLU A 147 12.36 -7.82 5.17
N ARG A 148 13.63 -8.05 4.86
CA ARG A 148 14.15 -9.28 4.24
C ARG A 148 15.56 -9.54 4.76
N LYS A 149 16.09 -10.73 4.48
CA LYS A 149 17.52 -11.01 4.73
C LYS A 149 18.37 -10.06 3.91
N ALA A 150 19.39 -9.46 4.54
CA ALA A 150 20.38 -8.68 3.83
C ALA A 150 21.13 -9.59 2.83
N LYS A 151 21.47 -9.05 1.66
CA LYS A 151 22.29 -9.73 0.66
C LYS A 151 23.77 -9.64 1.00
#